data_AF-A0A4S2V294-F1
#
_entry.id   AF-A0A4S2V294-F1
#
_cell.length_a   1.000
_cell.length_b   1.000
_cell.length_c   1.000
_cell.angle_alpha   90.00
_cell.angle_beta   90.00
_cell.angle_gamma   90.00
#
_symmetry.space_group_name_H-M   'P 1'
#
loop_
_entity.id
_entity.type
_entity.pdbx_description
1 polymer ?
#
loop_
_entity_poly.entity_id
_entity_poly.type
_entity_poly.pdbx_seq_one_letter_code
_entity_poly.pdbx_strand_id
1 'polypeptide(L)'
;MVRETASQRFIRLVSALDADSARWKYRDIEDLHPLFDGLKIMDFLHGRFEVEVPPMIQLMSQPDQLGDMLDLLEAFRPMASLMGQDIDGMPGQEETTAMRGFAKAMKSDIVIVGDQEDDGPKITGKLTKEYVRDTIDGEGFILGKIARKWGKGESHSLMALPGASLMSREQRRQAARQPKTDDAETLMGPALTLDILAIYR
;
A
#
# COMPACT_ATOMS: atom_id res chain seq x y z
N MET A 1 19.74 26.20 -17.35
CA MET A 1 18.76 26.12 -16.25
C MET A 1 19.01 24.80 -15.53
N VAL A 2 19.62 24.82 -14.35
CA VAL A 2 19.91 23.58 -13.60
C VAL A 2 18.61 23.11 -12.96
N ARG A 3 18.16 21.90 -13.32
CA ARG A 3 16.93 21.32 -12.77
C ARG A 3 17.25 20.79 -11.37
N GLU A 4 16.49 21.22 -10.35
CA GLU A 4 16.65 20.70 -8.97
C GLU A 4 16.58 19.16 -8.98
N THR A 5 17.46 18.51 -8.21
CA THR A 5 17.40 17.07 -7.98
C THR A 5 16.24 16.73 -7.04
N ALA A 6 15.85 15.45 -6.98
CA ALA A 6 14.80 14.99 -6.05
C ALA A 6 15.17 15.29 -4.58
N SER A 7 16.43 15.04 -4.21
CA SER A 7 16.96 15.32 -2.86
C SER A 7 16.91 16.82 -2.53
N GLN A 8 17.25 17.70 -3.48
CA GLN A 8 17.16 19.15 -3.26
C GLN A 8 15.72 19.61 -3.02
N ARG A 9 14.75 19.09 -3.79
CA ARG A 9 13.32 19.37 -3.57
C ARG A 9 12.84 18.88 -2.21
N PHE A 10 13.28 17.69 -1.81
CA PHE A 10 12.93 17.11 -0.52
C PHE A 10 13.49 17.95 0.64
N ILE A 11 14.77 18.31 0.62
CA ILE A 11 15.39 19.18 1.64
C ILE A 11 14.61 20.51 1.74
N ARG A 12 14.28 21.13 0.60
CA ARG A 12 13.51 22.38 0.58
C ARG A 12 12.10 22.21 1.16
N LEU A 13 11.45 21.07 0.92
CA LEU A 13 10.16 20.75 1.52
C LEU A 13 10.27 20.64 3.04
N VAL A 14 11.20 19.82 3.55
CA VAL A 14 11.39 19.61 4.98
C VAL A 14 11.74 20.94 5.67
N SER A 15 12.69 21.71 5.13
CA SER A 15 13.03 23.03 5.68
C SER A 15 11.83 24.00 5.73
N ALA A 16 10.91 23.93 4.76
CA ALA A 16 9.70 24.75 4.78
C ALA A 16 8.65 24.28 5.80
N LEU A 17 8.58 22.97 6.06
CA LEU A 17 7.73 22.39 7.10
C LEU A 17 8.26 22.74 8.49
N ASP A 18 9.57 22.66 8.70
CA ASP A 18 10.23 22.99 9.96
C ASP A 18 10.11 24.49 10.30
N ALA A 19 10.28 25.36 9.29
CA ALA A 19 10.24 26.80 9.49
C ALA A 19 8.87 27.34 9.92
N ASP A 20 7.78 26.63 9.61
CA ASP A 20 6.41 27.04 9.95
C ASP A 20 5.50 25.85 10.23
N SER A 21 5.92 25.00 11.17
CA SER A 21 5.24 23.73 11.49
C SER A 21 3.78 23.93 11.92
N ALA A 22 3.49 25.02 12.62
CA ALA A 22 2.13 25.38 13.06
C ALA A 22 1.19 25.66 11.88
N ARG A 23 1.65 26.41 10.86
CA ARG A 23 0.85 26.70 9.66
C ARG A 23 0.57 25.44 8.86
N TRP A 24 1.58 24.59 8.70
CA TRP A 24 1.46 23.36 7.92
C TRP A 24 0.85 22.20 8.71
N LYS A 25 0.59 22.38 10.01
CA LYS A 25 0.16 21.31 10.93
C LYS A 25 1.08 20.09 10.80
N TYR A 26 2.36 20.39 10.72
CA TYR A 26 3.42 19.42 10.60
C TYR A 26 3.79 18.91 11.99
N ARG A 27 3.86 17.59 12.14
CA ARG A 27 4.29 16.92 13.36
C ARG A 27 5.42 15.96 13.03
N ASP A 28 6.54 16.20 13.67
CA ASP A 28 7.62 15.22 13.81
C ASP A 28 7.30 14.35 15.02
N ILE A 29 7.15 13.04 14.80
CA ILE A 29 6.66 12.10 15.79
C ILE A 29 7.66 10.99 16.05
N GLU A 30 7.89 10.71 17.33
CA GLU A 30 8.64 9.54 17.77
C GLU A 30 7.71 8.33 17.93
N ASP A 31 6.50 8.57 18.46
CA ASP A 31 5.48 7.56 18.71
C ASP A 31 4.08 8.06 18.27
N LEU A 32 3.44 7.30 17.39
CA LEU A 32 2.14 7.56 16.81
C LEU A 32 1.02 7.24 17.80
N HIS A 33 1.19 6.29 18.71
CA HIS A 33 0.14 5.81 19.61
C HIS A 33 -0.49 6.94 20.45
N PRO A 34 0.26 7.73 21.25
CA PRO A 34 -0.32 8.77 22.08
C PRO A 34 -0.86 9.96 21.27
N LEU A 35 -0.39 10.12 20.03
CA LEU A 35 -0.75 11.25 19.18
C LEU A 35 -1.93 10.93 18.24
N PHE A 36 -2.24 9.64 18.05
CA PHE A 36 -3.18 9.18 17.05
C PHE A 36 -4.51 9.94 17.11
N ASP A 37 -5.12 10.06 18.28
CA ASP A 37 -6.42 10.73 18.45
C ASP A 37 -6.38 12.23 18.10
N GLY A 38 -5.27 12.91 18.36
CA GLY A 38 -5.07 14.32 18.07
C GLY A 38 -4.79 14.65 16.61
N LEU A 39 -4.42 13.65 15.79
CA LEU A 39 -4.14 13.81 14.37
C LEU A 39 -5.42 13.99 13.55
N LYS A 40 -5.36 14.90 12.57
CA LYS A 40 -6.45 15.23 11.66
C LYS A 40 -6.07 14.99 10.21
N ILE A 41 -7.09 14.77 9.38
CA ILE A 41 -6.92 14.74 7.92
C ILE A 41 -6.30 16.08 7.48
N MET A 42 -5.38 16.01 6.51
CA MET A 42 -4.52 17.10 6.01
C MET A 42 -3.36 17.50 6.93
N ASP A 43 -3.22 16.94 8.14
CA ASP A 43 -1.99 17.13 8.92
C ASP A 43 -0.82 16.44 8.20
N PHE A 44 0.37 17.02 8.34
CA PHE A 44 1.62 16.41 7.86
C PHE A 44 2.28 15.68 9.02
N LEU A 45 2.77 14.49 8.72
CA LEU A 45 3.40 13.60 9.69
C LEU A 45 4.76 13.18 9.15
N HIS A 46 5.76 13.29 10.02
CA HIS A 46 7.08 12.72 9.85
C HIS A 46 7.38 11.82 11.02
N GLY A 47 7.88 10.62 10.76
CA GLY A 47 8.22 9.69 11.82
C GLY A 47 8.96 8.48 11.29
N ARG A 48 9.50 7.70 12.21
CA ARG A 48 10.26 6.48 11.93
C ARG A 48 9.36 5.26 12.07
N PHE A 49 9.33 4.41 11.06
CA PHE A 49 8.46 3.23 11.00
C PHE A 49 9.26 2.03 10.49
N GLU A 50 8.91 0.84 10.96
CA GLU A 50 9.21 -0.39 10.25
C GLU A 50 8.22 -0.50 9.10
N VAL A 51 8.72 -0.63 7.87
CA VAL A 51 7.88 -0.63 6.66
C VAL A 51 7.96 -1.99 6.01
N GLU A 52 6.82 -2.49 5.54
CA GLU A 52 6.73 -3.69 4.74
C GLU A 52 5.80 -3.51 3.53
N VAL A 53 6.10 -4.23 2.46
CA VAL A 53 5.17 -4.44 1.35
C VAL A 53 4.46 -5.77 1.58
N PRO A 54 3.12 -5.79 1.75
CA PRO A 54 2.37 -7.02 1.94
C PRO A 54 2.64 -8.04 0.80
N PRO A 55 2.84 -9.34 1.09
CA PRO A 55 3.31 -10.31 0.10
C PRO A 55 2.48 -10.39 -1.18
N MET A 56 1.15 -10.35 -1.05
CA MET A 56 0.24 -10.40 -2.20
C MET A 56 0.35 -9.14 -3.08
N ILE A 57 0.60 -7.98 -2.47
CA ILE A 57 0.83 -6.72 -3.18
C ILE A 57 2.20 -6.75 -3.86
N GLN A 58 3.21 -7.30 -3.19
CA GLN A 58 4.54 -7.49 -3.76
C GLN A 58 4.48 -8.33 -5.04
N LEU A 59 3.77 -9.46 -5.00
CA LEU A 59 3.56 -10.33 -6.16
C LEU A 59 2.85 -9.60 -7.31
N MET A 60 1.75 -8.90 -7.03
CA MET A 60 0.99 -8.18 -8.07
C MET A 60 1.73 -6.96 -8.64
N SER A 61 2.61 -6.33 -7.86
CA SER A 61 3.43 -5.21 -8.31
C SER A 61 4.55 -5.62 -9.28
N GLN A 62 4.72 -6.93 -9.50
CA GLN A 62 5.74 -7.54 -10.37
C GLN A 62 5.07 -8.32 -11.51
N PRO A 63 4.48 -7.62 -12.49
CA PRO A 63 3.68 -8.24 -13.54
C PRO A 63 4.46 -9.26 -14.39
N ASP A 64 5.77 -9.07 -14.55
CA ASP A 64 6.63 -9.99 -15.29
C ASP A 64 6.82 -11.31 -14.53
N GLN A 65 7.16 -11.26 -13.24
CA GLN A 65 7.32 -12.47 -12.41
C GLN A 65 6.00 -13.22 -12.22
N LEU A 66 4.88 -12.51 -12.05
CA LEU A 66 3.57 -13.12 -12.03
C LEU A 66 3.27 -13.78 -13.39
N GLY A 67 3.61 -13.12 -14.49
CA GLY A 67 3.48 -13.67 -15.84
C GLY A 67 4.23 -14.99 -16.02
N ASP A 68 5.49 -15.03 -15.60
CA ASP A 68 6.35 -16.22 -15.70
C ASP A 68 5.80 -17.38 -14.85
N MET A 69 5.31 -17.09 -13.64
CA MET A 69 4.67 -18.09 -12.77
C MET A 69 3.39 -18.66 -13.39
N LEU A 70 2.57 -17.80 -13.97
CA LEU A 70 1.33 -18.19 -14.65
C LEU A 70 1.64 -19.05 -15.89
N ASP A 71 2.66 -18.71 -16.66
CA ASP A 71 3.11 -19.49 -17.82
C ASP A 71 3.59 -20.89 -17.40
N LEU A 72 4.29 -20.99 -16.26
CA LEU A 72 4.72 -22.27 -15.69
C LEU A 72 3.54 -23.13 -15.24
N LEU A 73 2.53 -22.54 -14.59
CA LEU A 73 1.31 -23.24 -14.19
C LEU A 73 0.53 -23.76 -15.41
N GLU A 74 0.38 -22.96 -16.46
CA GLU A 74 -0.25 -23.38 -17.71
C GLU A 74 0.50 -24.53 -18.36
N ALA A 75 1.84 -24.50 -18.36
CA ALA A 75 2.68 -25.56 -18.91
C ALA A 75 2.63 -26.86 -18.08
N PHE A 76 2.42 -26.76 -16.76
CA PHE A 76 2.38 -27.92 -15.87
C PHE A 76 1.00 -28.61 -15.85
N ARG A 77 -0.06 -27.88 -16.19
CA ARG A 77 -1.45 -28.36 -16.17
C ARG A 77 -1.70 -29.63 -17.00
N PRO A 78 -1.20 -29.76 -18.25
CA PRO A 78 -1.33 -30.99 -19.03
C PRO A 78 -0.63 -32.18 -18.37
N MET A 79 0.48 -31.92 -17.66
CA MET A 79 1.24 -32.96 -16.97
C MET A 79 0.54 -33.42 -15.69
N ALA A 80 -0.04 -32.49 -14.91
CA ALA A 80 -0.87 -32.82 -13.75
C ALA A 80 -2.10 -33.65 -14.14
N SER A 81 -2.75 -33.30 -15.25
CA SER A 81 -3.86 -34.08 -15.83
C SER A 81 -3.44 -35.51 -16.19
N LEU A 82 -2.26 -35.68 -16.80
CA LEU A 82 -1.71 -36.99 -17.15
C LEU A 82 -1.31 -37.83 -15.92
N MET A 83 -0.95 -37.19 -14.81
CA MET A 83 -0.60 -37.86 -13.55
C MET A 83 -1.82 -38.13 -12.64
N GLY A 84 -3.03 -37.79 -13.09
CA GLY A 84 -4.26 -38.00 -12.34
C GLY A 84 -4.35 -37.14 -11.06
N GLN A 85 -3.64 -36.01 -11.02
CA GLN A 85 -3.77 -35.05 -9.93
C GLN A 85 -4.94 -34.10 -10.18
N ASP A 86 -5.69 -33.80 -9.12
CA ASP A 86 -6.83 -32.88 -9.20
C ASP A 86 -6.37 -31.47 -9.59
N ILE A 87 -6.94 -31.00 -10.70
CA ILE A 87 -6.63 -29.71 -11.32
C ILE A 87 -7.64 -28.63 -10.91
N ASP A 88 -8.65 -29.00 -10.11
CA ASP A 88 -9.80 -28.16 -9.74
C ASP A 88 -9.43 -26.90 -8.92
N GLY A 89 -8.19 -26.84 -8.41
CA GLY A 89 -7.66 -25.66 -7.71
C GLY A 89 -6.71 -24.78 -8.54
N MET A 90 -6.33 -25.19 -9.76
CA MET A 90 -5.39 -24.42 -10.59
C MET A 90 -6.13 -23.51 -11.58
N PRO A 91 -5.72 -22.23 -11.68
CA PRO A 91 -6.39 -21.28 -12.57
C PRO A 91 -6.33 -21.74 -14.03
N GLY A 92 -7.45 -21.59 -14.74
CA GLY A 92 -7.55 -21.85 -16.17
C GLY A 92 -6.97 -20.74 -17.04
N GLN A 93 -6.98 -20.93 -18.37
CA GLN A 93 -6.47 -19.92 -19.32
C GLN A 93 -7.23 -18.59 -19.24
N GLU A 94 -8.56 -18.63 -19.07
CA GLU A 94 -9.38 -17.42 -18.92
C GLU A 94 -9.04 -16.67 -17.62
N GLU A 95 -8.91 -17.40 -16.52
CA GLU A 95 -8.54 -16.84 -15.20
C GLU A 95 -7.14 -16.27 -15.22
N THR A 96 -6.18 -16.98 -15.82
CA THR A 96 -4.80 -16.55 -16.00
C THR A 96 -4.70 -15.28 -16.85
N THR A 97 -5.50 -15.20 -17.94
CA THR A 97 -5.60 -14.00 -18.78
C THR A 97 -6.19 -12.83 -18.01
N ALA A 98 -7.23 -13.06 -17.22
CA ALA A 98 -7.84 -12.04 -16.37
C ALA A 98 -6.87 -11.54 -15.30
N MET A 99 -6.13 -12.43 -14.63
CA MET A 99 -5.09 -12.08 -13.65
C MET A 99 -3.98 -11.23 -14.28
N ARG A 100 -3.52 -11.57 -15.48
CA ARG A 100 -2.53 -10.77 -16.21
C ARG A 100 -3.06 -9.39 -16.60
N GLY A 101 -4.32 -9.32 -17.05
CA GLY A 101 -4.99 -8.06 -17.35
C GLY A 101 -5.13 -7.18 -16.10
N PHE A 102 -5.48 -7.78 -14.97
CA PHE A 102 -5.58 -7.11 -13.68
C PHE A 102 -4.22 -6.59 -13.20
N ALA A 103 -3.16 -7.41 -13.25
CA ALA A 103 -1.81 -7.00 -12.86
C ALA A 103 -1.27 -5.84 -13.73
N LYS A 104 -1.59 -5.84 -15.03
CA LYS A 104 -1.26 -4.71 -15.93
C LYS A 104 -2.08 -3.46 -15.63
N ALA A 105 -3.34 -3.61 -15.24
CA ALA A 105 -4.26 -2.50 -14.95
C ALA A 105 -4.04 -1.88 -13.56
N MET A 106 -3.54 -2.67 -12.60
CA MET A 106 -2.94 -2.20 -11.37
C MET A 106 -1.67 -1.44 -11.77
N LYS A 107 -1.85 -0.16 -12.13
CA LYS A 107 -0.76 0.81 -12.27
C LYS A 107 0.16 0.57 -11.08
N SER A 108 1.38 0.16 -11.37
CA SER A 108 2.68 0.22 -10.65
C SER A 108 2.74 0.83 -9.24
N ASP A 109 1.66 0.81 -8.48
CA ASP A 109 1.49 1.43 -7.18
C ASP A 109 1.74 0.33 -6.17
N ILE A 110 2.85 0.45 -5.47
CA ILE A 110 3.20 -0.40 -4.35
C ILE A 110 2.47 0.15 -3.14
N VAL A 111 1.68 -0.68 -2.46
CA VAL A 111 1.08 -0.32 -1.19
C VAL A 111 2.03 -0.78 -0.09
N ILE A 112 2.29 0.10 0.86
CA ILE A 112 3.07 -0.23 2.05
C ILE A 112 2.17 -0.27 3.27
N VAL A 113 2.60 -1.04 4.27
CA VAL A 113 2.13 -0.94 5.64
C VAL A 113 3.34 -0.60 6.49
N GLY A 114 3.15 0.26 7.48
CA GLY A 114 4.18 0.52 8.46
C GLY A 114 3.61 0.63 9.85
N ASP A 115 4.42 0.26 10.82
CA ASP A 115 4.12 0.39 12.24
C ASP A 115 5.39 0.76 13.02
N GLN A 116 5.20 1.10 14.29
CA GLN A 116 6.30 1.40 15.21
C GLN A 116 6.40 0.36 16.33
N GLU A 117 5.28 -0.31 16.60
CA GLU A 117 5.09 -1.33 17.63
C GLU A 117 4.00 -2.31 17.16
N ASP A 118 4.09 -3.58 17.54
CA ASP A 118 3.23 -4.67 17.04
C ASP A 118 1.72 -4.41 17.22
N ASP A 119 1.32 -3.79 18.33
CA ASP A 119 -0.09 -3.48 18.68
C ASP A 119 -0.44 -1.98 18.55
N GLY A 120 0.44 -1.19 17.92
CA GLY A 120 0.27 0.25 17.72
C GLY A 120 -0.61 0.62 16.52
N PRO A 121 -0.98 1.90 16.37
CA PRO A 121 -1.62 2.35 15.16
C PRO A 121 -0.72 2.18 13.95
N LYS A 122 -1.30 1.68 12.85
CA LYS A 122 -0.56 1.43 11.61
C LYS A 122 -0.68 2.59 10.63
N ILE A 123 0.24 2.66 9.68
CA ILE A 123 0.16 3.56 8.54
C ILE A 123 0.14 2.76 7.25
N THR A 124 -0.48 3.32 6.22
CA THR A 124 -0.45 2.76 4.86
C THR A 124 -0.46 3.87 3.83
N GLY A 125 0.07 3.60 2.65
CA GLY A 125 0.02 4.51 1.53
C GLY A 125 0.47 3.85 0.24
N LYS A 126 0.19 4.53 -0.87
CA LYS A 126 0.58 4.08 -2.21
C LYS A 126 1.85 4.80 -2.65
N LEU A 127 2.76 4.04 -3.25
CA LEU A 127 4.00 4.51 -3.83
C LEU A 127 4.00 4.19 -5.32
N THR A 128 4.26 5.18 -6.16
CA THR A 128 4.48 4.90 -7.58
C THR A 128 5.86 4.27 -7.77
N LYS A 129 5.91 3.03 -8.29
CA LYS A 129 7.13 2.20 -8.45
C LYS A 129 8.25 2.91 -9.20
N GLU A 130 7.93 3.80 -10.13
CA GLU A 130 8.92 4.60 -10.87
C GLU A 130 9.78 5.51 -9.97
N TYR A 131 9.29 5.83 -8.77
CA TYR A 131 10.01 6.64 -7.78
C TYR A 131 10.69 5.81 -6.68
N VAL A 132 10.50 4.49 -6.69
CA VAL A 132 11.12 3.56 -5.73
C VAL A 132 12.50 3.17 -6.25
N ARG A 133 13.54 3.46 -5.47
CA ARG A 133 14.95 3.27 -5.89
C ARG A 133 15.64 2.07 -5.24
N ASP A 134 15.24 1.75 -4.01
CA ASP A 134 15.79 0.68 -3.18
C ASP A 134 14.67 -0.18 -2.61
N THR A 135 15.03 -1.28 -1.95
CA THR A 135 14.09 -2.11 -1.18
C THR A 135 13.38 -1.26 -0.14
N ILE A 136 12.05 -1.30 -0.18
CA ILE A 136 11.17 -0.54 0.72
C ILE A 136 11.16 -1.16 2.13
N ASP A 137 11.24 -2.49 2.20
CA ASP A 137 11.14 -3.23 3.45
C ASP A 137 12.24 -2.83 4.45
N GLY A 138 11.87 -2.75 5.73
CA GLY A 138 12.74 -2.38 6.85
C GLY A 138 12.47 -0.98 7.42
N GLU A 139 13.29 -0.61 8.40
CA GLU A 139 13.19 0.68 9.08
C GLU A 139 13.45 1.87 8.13
N GLY A 140 12.62 2.90 8.25
CA GLY A 140 12.76 4.14 7.48
C GLY A 140 11.93 5.30 8.03
N PHE A 141 12.31 6.51 7.62
CA PHE A 141 11.55 7.72 7.89
C PHE A 141 10.50 7.94 6.80
N ILE A 142 9.26 8.16 7.22
CA ILE A 142 8.14 8.46 6.32
C ILE A 142 7.71 9.90 6.57
N LEU A 143 7.72 10.70 5.50
CA LEU A 143 7.04 11.99 5.44
C LEU A 143 5.79 11.84 4.58
N GLY A 144 4.62 12.11 5.15
CA GLY A 144 3.35 12.00 4.46
C GLY A 144 2.30 12.97 4.98
N LYS A 145 1.27 13.18 4.17
CA LYS A 145 0.08 13.95 4.56
C LYS A 145 -1.07 13.00 4.82
N ILE A 146 -1.78 13.16 5.94
CA ILE A 146 -2.88 12.29 6.31
C ILE A 146 -4.05 12.48 5.34
N ALA A 147 -4.33 11.45 4.54
CA ALA A 147 -5.44 11.42 3.61
C ALA A 147 -6.71 10.87 4.26
N ARG A 148 -6.58 9.85 5.12
CA ARG A 148 -7.67 9.27 5.92
C ARG A 148 -7.18 8.75 7.26
N LYS A 149 -8.11 8.67 8.20
CA LYS A 149 -7.94 8.09 9.53
C LYS A 149 -9.00 7.02 9.73
N TRP A 150 -8.59 5.87 10.24
CA TRP A 150 -9.42 4.70 10.49
C TRP A 150 -9.45 4.43 11.99
N GLY A 151 -10.63 4.53 12.59
CA GLY A 151 -10.81 4.28 14.02
C GLY A 151 -10.76 2.80 14.38
N LYS A 152 -10.76 2.51 15.68
CA LYS A 152 -10.84 1.13 16.19
C LYS A 152 -12.10 0.44 15.66
N GLY A 153 -11.94 -0.75 15.08
CA GLY A 153 -13.02 -1.53 14.49
C GLY A 153 -13.43 -1.10 13.06
N GLU A 154 -12.80 -0.07 12.51
CA GLU A 154 -12.90 0.23 11.07
C GLU A 154 -11.85 -0.56 10.30
N SER A 155 -12.13 -0.85 9.03
CA SER A 155 -11.24 -1.63 8.17
C SER A 155 -10.99 -0.95 6.82
N HIS A 156 -9.80 -1.12 6.29
CA HIS A 156 -9.36 -0.58 5.02
C HIS A 156 -8.75 -1.65 4.13
N SER A 157 -9.33 -1.86 2.95
CA SER A 157 -8.77 -2.80 1.97
C SER A 157 -7.53 -2.19 1.33
N LEU A 158 -6.40 -2.89 1.45
CA LEU A 158 -5.12 -2.49 0.84
C LEU A 158 -5.16 -2.68 -0.68
N MET A 159 -5.99 -3.59 -1.17
CA MET A 159 -6.29 -3.76 -2.59
C MET A 159 -7.41 -2.82 -3.02
N ALA A 160 -7.06 -1.74 -3.70
CA ALA A 160 -8.05 -0.96 -4.43
C ALA A 160 -8.30 -1.65 -5.79
N LEU A 161 -9.34 -2.50 -5.85
CA LEU A 161 -9.79 -3.09 -7.12
C LEU A 161 -10.01 -1.97 -8.17
N PRO A 162 -9.40 -2.07 -9.37
CA PRO A 162 -9.75 -1.21 -10.50
C PRO A 162 -11.27 -1.25 -10.73
N GLY A 163 -11.92 -0.08 -10.79
CA GLY A 163 -13.38 0.02 -10.88
C GLY A 163 -14.11 0.24 -9.54
N ALA A 164 -13.42 0.15 -8.39
CA ALA A 164 -14.01 0.53 -7.09
C ALA A 164 -14.41 2.02 -7.01
N SER A 165 -13.81 2.88 -7.83
CA SER A 165 -14.22 4.28 -8.00
C SER A 165 -15.52 4.45 -8.80
N LEU A 166 -15.89 3.45 -9.61
CA LEU A 166 -17.17 3.37 -10.33
C LEU A 166 -18.30 2.84 -9.44
N MET A 167 -17.97 2.29 -8.26
CA MET A 167 -18.96 1.88 -7.26
C MET A 167 -19.61 3.11 -6.61
N SER A 168 -20.92 3.04 -6.45
CA SER A 168 -21.70 4.09 -5.78
C SER A 168 -21.21 4.28 -4.33
N ARG A 169 -21.43 5.47 -3.76
CA ARG A 169 -21.01 5.79 -2.39
C ARG A 169 -21.63 4.84 -1.36
N GLU A 170 -22.83 4.31 -1.64
CA GLU A 170 -23.51 3.31 -0.81
C GLU A 170 -22.88 1.93 -0.95
N GLN A 171 -22.55 1.50 -2.17
CA GLN A 171 -21.86 0.23 -2.43
C GLN A 171 -20.48 0.21 -1.75
N ARG A 172 -19.74 1.33 -1.78
CA ARG A 172 -18.46 1.45 -1.06
C ARG A 172 -18.61 1.36 0.46
N ARG A 173 -19.72 1.85 1.02
CA ARG A 173 -20.03 1.74 2.46
C ARG A 173 -20.50 0.35 2.86
N GLN A 174 -21.20 -0.36 1.98
CA GLN A 174 -21.63 -1.74 2.21
C GLN A 174 -20.46 -2.72 2.08
N ALA A 175 -19.59 -2.54 1.08
CA ALA A 175 -18.38 -3.36 0.92
C ALA A 175 -17.38 -3.20 2.08
N ALA A 176 -17.35 -2.03 2.73
CA ALA A 176 -16.54 -1.80 3.94
C ALA A 176 -17.15 -2.43 5.21
N ARG A 177 -18.43 -2.85 5.16
CA ARG A 177 -19.14 -3.48 6.28
C ARG A 177 -19.19 -5.00 6.17
N GLN A 178 -18.84 -5.57 5.02
CA GLN A 178 -18.73 -7.02 4.88
C GLN A 178 -17.47 -7.49 5.60
N PRO A 179 -17.55 -8.56 6.42
CA PRO A 179 -16.36 -9.21 6.94
C PRO A 179 -15.60 -9.77 5.73
N LYS A 180 -14.47 -9.17 5.41
CA LYS A 180 -13.56 -9.70 4.40
C LYS A 180 -12.69 -10.75 5.08
N THR A 181 -12.67 -11.94 4.50
CA THR A 181 -12.20 -13.19 5.08
C THR A 181 -10.68 -13.37 5.07
N ASP A 182 -9.92 -12.43 4.52
CA ASP A 182 -8.45 -12.47 4.51
C ASP A 182 -7.86 -11.27 5.26
N ASP A 183 -7.28 -11.58 6.42
CA ASP A 183 -6.55 -10.64 7.29
C ASP A 183 -5.35 -10.00 6.56
N ALA A 184 -4.81 -10.66 5.53
CA ALA A 184 -3.65 -10.20 4.78
C ALA A 184 -3.92 -9.00 3.85
N GLU A 185 -5.19 -8.75 3.48
CA GLU A 185 -5.56 -7.73 2.49
C GLU A 185 -6.31 -6.53 3.09
N THR A 186 -6.50 -6.57 4.41
CA THR A 186 -7.33 -5.62 5.15
C THR A 186 -6.58 -5.07 6.34
N LEU A 187 -6.34 -3.76 6.33
CA LEU A 187 -5.78 -3.04 7.46
C LEU A 187 -6.89 -2.70 8.46
N MET A 188 -6.77 -3.20 9.68
CA MET A 188 -7.69 -2.88 10.78
C MET A 188 -7.22 -1.62 11.51
N GLY A 189 -8.16 -0.74 11.85
CA GLY A 189 -7.87 0.45 12.65
C GLY A 189 -7.62 0.11 14.13
N PRO A 190 -6.82 0.92 14.85
CA PRO A 190 -6.42 2.29 14.52
C PRO A 190 -5.36 2.37 13.41
N ALA A 191 -5.63 3.14 12.36
CA ALA A 191 -4.69 3.29 11.25
C ALA A 191 -4.82 4.62 10.49
N LEU A 192 -3.76 5.02 9.78
CA LEU A 192 -3.72 6.20 8.90
C LEU A 192 -3.42 5.80 7.46
N THR A 193 -4.16 6.38 6.51
CA THR A 193 -3.75 6.38 5.11
C THR A 193 -3.04 7.69 4.81
N LEU A 194 -1.81 7.61 4.30
CA LEU A 194 -0.95 8.73 3.96
C LEU A 194 -0.87 8.92 2.45
N ASP A 195 -0.95 10.17 2.00
CA ASP A 195 -0.34 10.59 0.75
C ASP A 195 1.17 10.73 1.01
N ILE A 196 1.93 9.69 0.66
CA ILE A 196 3.37 9.63 0.96
C ILE A 196 4.13 10.61 0.06
N LEU A 197 4.95 11.45 0.68
CA LEU A 197 5.78 12.45 -0.01
C LEU A 197 7.21 11.96 -0.15
N ALA A 198 7.73 11.29 0.87
CA ALA A 198 9.05 10.67 0.85
C ALA A 198 9.14 9.51 1.84
N ILE A 199 9.96 8.53 1.47
CA ILE A 199 10.52 7.52 2.37
C ILE A 199 12.03 7.58 2.20
N TYR A 200 12.76 7.65 3.31
CA TYR A 200 14.21 7.79 3.28
C TYR A 200 14.87 7.17 4.52
N ARG A 201 16.18 6.99 4.43
CA ARG A 201 17.05 6.42 5.45
C ARG A 201 18.26 7.32 5.63
#